data_AF-U5LDC0-F1
#
_entry.id   AF-U5LDC0-F1
#
_cell.length_a   1.000
_cell.length_b   1.000
_cell.length_c   1.000
_cell.angle_alpha   90.00
_cell.angle_beta   90.00
_cell.angle_gamma   90.00
#
_symmetry.space_group_name_H-M   'P 1'
#
loop_
_entity.id
_entity.type
_entity.pdbx_description
1 polymer ?
#
loop_
_entity_poly.entity_id
_entity_poly.type
_entity_poly.pdbx_seq_one_letter_code
_entity_poly.pdbx_strand_id
1 'polypeptide(L)' 'MAKYISIFFLGIGSSIILFFIFASIFDDSSPGEFAAVTFGCIIIILVSFLIALLYYVIDLVKKLK' A
#
# COMPACT_ATOMS: atom_id res chain seq x y z
N MET A 1 10.51 18.31 2.68
CA MET A 1 10.81 16.98 3.27
C MET A 1 9.65 16.43 4.12
N ALA A 2 9.11 17.17 5.10
CA ALA A 2 8.03 16.70 5.98
C ALA A 2 6.73 16.24 5.25
N LYS A 3 6.35 16.90 4.15
CA LYS A 3 5.17 16.52 3.35
C LYS A 3 5.29 15.12 2.73
N TYR A 4 6.50 14.71 2.33
CA TYR A 4 6.74 13.40 1.73
C TYR A 4 6.75 12.28 2.77
N ILE A 5 7.35 12.55 3.93
CA ILE A 5 7.28 11.68 5.09
C ILE A 5 5.83 11.45 5.51
N SER A 6 5.01 12.50 5.49
CA SER A 6 3.57 12.38 5.79
C SER A 6 2.83 11.49 4.78
N ILE A 7 3.09 11.64 3.48
CA ILE A 7 2.47 10.78 2.44
C ILE A 7 2.91 9.32 2.59
N PHE A 8 4.18 9.08 2.91
CA PHE A 8 4.72 7.74 3.16
C PHE A 8 4.04 7.08 4.36
N PHE A 9 3.93 7.79 5.48
CA PHE A 9 3.23 7.29 6.68
C PHE A 9 1.73 7.08 6.44
N LEU A 10 1.09 7.91 5.61
CA LEU A 10 -0.31 7.75 5.22
C LEU A 10 -0.52 6.47 4.39
N GLY A 11 0.43 6.15 3.50
CA GLY A 11 0.43 4.89 2.74
C GLY A 11 0.66 3.64 3.58
N ILE A 12 1.55 3.72 4.59
CA ILE A 12 1.73 2.63 5.55
C ILE A 12 0.44 2.44 6.36
N GLY A 13 -0.14 3.53 6.86
CA GLY A 13 -1.40 3.49 7.61
C GLY A 13 -2.55 2.90 6.80
N SER A 14 -2.71 3.30 5.54
CA SER A 14 -3.75 2.75 4.66
C SER A 14 -3.55 1.26 4.36
N SER A 15 -2.29 0.82 4.23
CA SER A 15 -1.96 -0.61 4.01
C SER A 15 -2.34 -1.46 5.22
N ILE A 16 -2.12 -0.97 6.44
CA ILE A 16 -2.52 -1.65 7.68
C ILE A 16 -4.05 -1.73 7.78
N ILE A 17 -4.76 -0.66 7.45
CA ILE A 17 -6.23 -0.64 7.45
C ILE A 17 -6.78 -1.65 6.44
N LEU A 18 -6.20 -1.68 5.23
CA LEU A 18 -6.59 -2.63 4.19
C LEU A 18 -6.30 -4.09 4.59
N PHE A 19 -5.20 -4.37 5.31
CA PHE A 19 -4.95 -5.70 5.88
C PHE A 19 -6.10 -6.16 6.77
N PHE A 20 -6.57 -5.31 7.70
CA PHE A 20 -7.67 -5.67 8.59
C PHE A 20 -9.00 -5.86 7.85
N ILE A 21 -9.28 -5.04 6.83
CA ILE A 21 -10.49 -5.18 6.01
C ILE A 21 -10.46 -6.49 5.24
N PHE A 22 -9.36 -6.81 4.56
CA PHE A 22 -9.24 -8.05 3.80
C PHE A 22 -9.22 -9.29 4.70
N ALA A 23 -8.54 -9.22 5.85
CA ALA A 23 -8.57 -10.28 6.84
C ALA A 23 -9.99 -10.58 7.32
N SER A 24 -10.83 -9.56 7.50
CA SER A 24 -12.23 -9.74 7.90
C SER A 24 -13.13 -10.27 6.78
N ILE A 25 -12.77 -10.09 5.50
CA ILE A 25 -13.58 -10.53 4.36
C ILE A 25 -13.30 -12.00 4.00
N PHE A 26 -12.08 -12.49 4.21
CA PHE A 26 -11.64 -13.80 3.75
C PHE A 26 -11.57 -14.89 4.83
N ASP A 27 -12.05 -14.62 6.05
CA ASP A 27 -11.96 -15.46 7.26
C ASP A 27 -12.57 -16.88 7.13
N ASP A 28 -13.31 -17.15 6.05
CA ASP A 28 -13.99 -18.44 5.79
C ASP A 28 -13.15 -19.42 4.95
N SER A 29 -11.92 -19.07 4.58
CA SER A 29 -11.05 -19.89 3.72
C SER A 29 -10.02 -20.72 4.49
N SER A 30 -9.50 -21.79 3.87
CA SER A 30 -8.46 -22.61 4.49
C SER A 30 -7.24 -21.74 4.87
N PRO A 31 -6.54 -22.01 6.00
CA PRO A 31 -5.52 -21.08 6.53
C PRO A 31 -4.41 -20.71 5.53
N GLY A 32 -4.11 -21.61 4.58
CA GLY A 32 -3.14 -21.37 3.52
C GLY A 32 -3.65 -20.46 2.39
N GLU A 33 -4.91 -20.65 1.97
CA GLU A 33 -5.53 -19.83 0.92
C GLU A 33 -5.84 -18.43 1.43
N PHE A 34 -6.31 -18.32 2.67
CA PHE A 34 -6.53 -17.04 3.34
C PHE A 34 -5.26 -16.18 3.35
N ALA A 35 -4.14 -16.78 3.76
CA ALA A 35 -2.86 -16.09 3.82
C ALA A 35 -2.39 -15.68 2.42
N ALA A 36 -2.48 -16.58 1.43
CA ALA A 36 -2.05 -16.29 0.07
C ALA A 36 -2.85 -15.15 -0.57
N VAL A 37 -4.19 -15.16 -0.42
CA VAL A 37 -5.07 -14.13 -0.98
C VAL A 37 -4.88 -12.78 -0.26
N THR A 38 -4.81 -12.79 1.06
CA THR A 38 -4.65 -11.56 1.86
C THR A 38 -3.30 -10.90 1.59
N PHE A 39 -2.20 -11.65 1.64
CA PHE A 39 -0.87 -11.11 1.34
C PHE A 39 -0.74 -10.69 -0.13
N GLY A 40 -1.29 -11.47 -1.07
CA GLY A 40 -1.28 -11.13 -2.49
C GLY A 40 -1.99 -9.79 -2.76
N CYS A 41 -3.17 -9.59 -2.17
CA CYS A 41 -3.92 -8.35 -2.35
C CYS A 41 -3.17 -7.13 -1.80
N ILE A 42 -2.55 -7.29 -0.62
CA ILE A 42 -1.78 -6.23 0.04
C ILE A 42 -0.53 -5.88 -0.75
N ILE A 43 0.18 -6.87 -1.29
CA ILE A 43 1.36 -6.64 -2.13
C ILE A 43 1.00 -5.84 -3.39
N ILE A 44 -0.10 -6.19 -4.07
CA ILE A 44 -0.56 -5.47 -5.28
C ILE A 44 -0.87 -4.00 -4.96
N ILE A 45 -1.53 -3.76 -3.83
CA ILE A 45 -1.87 -2.42 -3.36
C ILE A 45 -0.61 -1.63 -3.00
N LEU A 46 0.31 -2.22 -2.24
CA LEU A 46 1.58 -1.61 -1.85
C LEU A 46 2.43 -1.27 -3.07
N VAL A 47 2.52 -2.17 -4.05
CA VAL A 47 3.28 -1.95 -5.29
C VAL A 47 2.65 -0.81 -6.11
N SER A 48 1.33 -0.78 -6.25
CA SER A 48 0.64 0.33 -6.94
C SER A 48 0.89 1.67 -6.25
N PHE A 49 0.86 1.68 -4.91
CA PHE A 49 1.17 2.87 -4.13
C PHE A 49 2.62 3.32 -4.29
N LEU A 50 3.58 2.38 -4.28
CA LEU A 50 5.00 2.64 -4.52
C LEU A 50 5.26 3.26 -5.90
N ILE A 51 4.59 2.75 -6.94
CA ILE A 51 4.68 3.28 -8.31
C ILE A 51 4.14 4.72 -8.37
N ALA A 52 3.00 4.99 -7.73
CA ALA A 52 2.44 6.34 -7.66
C ALA A 52 3.38 7.31 -6.91
N LEU A 53 4.02 6.85 -5.83
CA LEU A 53 4.96 7.65 -5.04
C LEU A 53 6.23 7.96 -5.84
N LEU A 54 6.75 7.00 -6.61
CA LEU A 54 7.87 7.21 -7.55
C LEU A 54 7.53 8.25 -8.61
N TYR A 55 6.36 8.16 -9.25
CA TYR A 55 5.91 9.14 -10.23
C TYR A 55 5.78 10.55 -9.63
N TYR A 56 5.23 10.64 -8.43
CA TYR A 56 5.11 11.91 -7.71
C TYR A 56 6.48 12.54 -7.40
N VAL A 57 7.45 11.73 -6.96
CA VAL A 57 8.83 12.19 -6.72
C VAL A 57 9.47 12.68 -8.02
N ILE A 58 9.30 11.95 -9.13
CA ILE A 58 9.84 12.35 -10.44
C ILE A 58 9.23 13.69 -10.92
N ASP A 59 7.91 13.87 -10.79
CA ASP A 59 7.23 15.12 -11.14
C ASP A 59 7.78 16.31 -10.34
N LEU A 60 8.02 16.09 -9.05
CA LEU A 60 8.58 17.11 -8.17
C LEU A 60 10.02 17.49 -8.49
N VAL A 61 10.87 16.50 -8.76
CA VAL A 61 12.25 16.76 -9.19
C VAL A 61 12.26 17.54 -10.50
N LYS A 62 11.34 17.24 -11.43
CA LYS A 62 11.19 18.01 -12.68
C LYS A 62 10.72 19.44 -12.44
N LYS A 63 9.78 19.67 -11.51
CA LYS A 63 9.29 21.03 -11.16
C LYS A 63 10.31 21.86 -10.39
N LEU A 64 11.26 21.23 -9.71
CA LEU A 64 12.31 21.91 -8.97
C LEU A 64 13.43 22.45 -9.87
N LYS A 65 13.49 22.01 -11.14
CA LYS A 65 14.50 22.37 -12.13
C LYS A 65 13.90 23.32 -13.17
#